data_AF-A0A1G0QQJ5-F1
#
_entry.id   AF-A0A1G0QQJ5-F1
#
_cell.length_a   1.000
_cell.length_b   1.000
_cell.length_c   1.000
_cell.angle_alpha   90.00
_cell.angle_beta   90.00
_cell.angle_gamma   90.00
#
_symmetry.space_group_name_H-M   'P 1'
#
loop_
_entity.id
_entity.type
_entity.pdbx_description
1 polymer ?
#
loop_
_entity_poly.entity_id
_entity_poly.type
_entity_poly.pdbx_seq_one_letter_code
_entity_poly.pdbx_strand_id
1 'polypeptide(L)'
;MKINVLFSPLGADELSFAGKTTVVIDVLRASSTIVTALYNGAREVVPVATVEFAVKVSGGMFGGQTLLGGERQTKKVEGFALGNSPLEYLPEVVSGKTIIFYTTNGSKAIVKAKFSENLFVCSFLNLEAVAKHLVNLNKDFEILCAGRNNYYSMEDSVCAGKLITEITKLNDSAELSDSSKACVSLSKTFGKSTLKMLKDTEHGKILLENGFEDDLNFCSKNSSYNIIPYFSANVLKVLSNSEDVNK
;
A
#
# COMPACT_ATOMS: atom_id res chain seq x y z
N MET A 1 18.90 12.52 2.83
CA MET A 1 17.45 12.29 2.99
C MET A 1 17.19 11.64 4.35
N LYS A 2 16.17 12.10 5.08
CA LYS A 2 15.71 11.53 6.35
C LYS A 2 14.54 10.58 6.13
N ILE A 3 14.57 9.44 6.82
CA ILE A 3 13.52 8.42 6.74
C ILE A 3 12.95 8.17 8.12
N ASN A 4 11.65 8.38 8.25
CA ASN A 4 10.89 8.08 9.46
C ASN A 4 9.84 6.98 9.21
N VAL A 5 9.50 6.20 10.23
CA VAL A 5 8.39 5.24 10.19
C VAL A 5 7.36 5.56 11.27
N LEU A 6 6.09 5.62 10.86
CA LEU A 6 4.91 5.62 11.73
C LEU A 6 4.29 4.22 11.70
N PHE A 7 4.25 3.56 12.86
CA PHE A 7 3.78 2.18 12.96
C PHE A 7 2.25 2.01 12.84
N SER A 8 1.50 3.11 12.94
CA SER A 8 0.05 3.16 12.73
C SER A 8 -0.38 4.61 12.47
N PRO A 9 -1.59 4.83 11.91
CA PRO A 9 -2.13 6.17 11.67
C PRO A 9 -2.65 6.88 12.93
N LEU A 10 -2.64 6.25 14.11
CA LEU A 10 -3.23 6.82 15.33
C LEU A 10 -2.53 8.10 15.80
N GLY A 11 -1.21 8.16 15.67
CA GLY A 11 -0.39 9.25 16.19
C GLY A 11 -0.30 10.48 15.27
N ALA A 12 -1.01 10.47 14.14
CA ALA A 12 -0.98 11.54 13.16
C ALA A 12 -2.41 11.99 12.83
N ASP A 13 -2.62 13.29 12.61
CA ASP A 13 -3.82 13.80 11.96
C ASP A 13 -3.59 13.93 10.44
N GLU A 14 -4.63 14.29 9.67
CA GLU A 14 -4.46 14.41 8.21
C GLU A 14 -3.48 15.53 7.82
N LEU A 15 -3.44 16.62 8.59
CA LEU A 15 -2.60 17.79 8.31
C LEU A 15 -1.13 17.57 8.69
N SER A 16 -0.85 16.58 9.54
CA SER A 16 0.51 16.14 9.89
C SER A 16 1.30 15.68 8.67
N PHE A 17 0.61 15.29 7.59
CA PHE A 17 1.19 14.86 6.32
C PHE A 17 1.40 16.01 5.33
N ALA A 18 0.83 17.20 5.59
CA ALA A 18 0.85 18.32 4.65
C ALA A 18 2.28 18.72 4.26
N GLY A 19 2.55 18.79 2.96
CA GLY A 19 3.87 19.16 2.43
C GLY A 19 4.96 18.09 2.55
N LYS A 20 4.62 16.88 3.02
CA LYS A 20 5.58 15.77 3.15
C LYS A 20 5.51 14.79 1.99
N THR A 21 6.59 14.02 1.82
CA THR A 21 6.54 12.78 1.05
C THR A 21 6.16 11.63 1.98
N THR A 22 5.17 10.84 1.59
CA THR A 22 4.64 9.74 2.40
C THR A 22 4.52 8.47 1.57
N VAL A 23 4.87 7.34 2.18
CA VAL A 23 4.71 6.00 1.59
C VAL A 23 3.79 5.19 2.50
N VAL A 24 2.63 4.77 2.00
CA VAL A 24 1.71 3.93 2.76
C VAL A 24 1.99 2.45 2.49
N ILE A 25 2.04 1.66 3.57
CA ILE A 25 2.23 0.21 3.54
C ILE A 25 1.08 -0.46 4.28
N ASP A 26 0.42 -1.40 3.61
CA ASP A 26 -0.56 -2.35 4.16
C ASP A 26 -0.36 -3.67 3.39
N VAL A 27 0.62 -4.45 3.82
CA VAL A 27 1.08 -5.64 3.06
C VAL A 27 -0.05 -6.65 2.90
N LEU A 28 -0.80 -6.87 3.97
CA LEU A 28 -1.90 -7.82 4.07
C LEU A 28 -3.21 -7.05 4.30
N ARG A 29 -3.92 -6.65 3.23
CA ARG A 29 -3.63 -6.91 1.81
C ARG A 29 -3.70 -5.64 0.95
N ALA A 30 -4.04 -4.50 1.52
CA ALA A 30 -4.54 -3.38 0.72
C ALA A 30 -3.49 -2.83 -0.26
N SER A 31 -2.23 -2.64 0.15
CA SER A 31 -1.18 -2.15 -0.74
C SER A 31 -0.83 -3.19 -1.80
N SER A 32 -0.76 -4.48 -1.44
CA SER A 32 -0.56 -5.58 -2.39
C SER A 32 -1.66 -5.67 -3.44
N THR A 33 -2.93 -5.49 -3.04
CA THR A 33 -4.09 -5.46 -3.93
C THR A 33 -4.04 -4.27 -4.88
N ILE A 34 -3.77 -3.06 -4.36
CA ILE A 34 -3.65 -1.83 -5.16
C ILE A 34 -2.56 -1.96 -6.22
N VAL A 35 -1.36 -2.42 -5.83
CA VAL A 35 -0.25 -2.62 -6.75
C VAL A 35 -0.64 -3.64 -7.83
N THR A 36 -1.27 -4.75 -7.45
CA THR A 36 -1.68 -5.79 -8.41
C THR A 36 -2.73 -5.28 -9.39
N ALA A 37 -3.74 -4.56 -8.91
CA ALA A 37 -4.79 -4.00 -9.74
C ALA A 37 -4.26 -3.03 -10.79
N LEU A 38 -3.41 -2.08 -10.37
CA LEU A 38 -2.80 -1.10 -11.27
C LEU A 38 -1.82 -1.75 -12.25
N TYR A 39 -1.05 -2.74 -11.80
CA TYR A 39 -0.16 -3.51 -12.67
C TYR A 39 -0.94 -4.26 -13.76
N ASN A 40 -2.10 -4.83 -13.40
CA ASN A 40 -3.00 -5.53 -14.32
C ASN A 40 -3.87 -4.60 -15.18
N GLY A 41 -3.57 -3.30 -15.18
CA GLY A 41 -4.16 -2.34 -16.10
C GLY A 41 -5.42 -1.65 -15.61
N ALA A 42 -5.76 -1.72 -14.31
CA ALA A 42 -6.78 -0.84 -13.75
C ALA A 42 -6.42 0.63 -14.07
N ARG A 43 -7.42 1.40 -14.51
CA ARG A 43 -7.22 2.80 -14.90
C ARG A 43 -6.75 3.63 -13.72
N GLU A 44 -7.40 3.42 -12.57
CA GLU A 44 -7.08 4.07 -11.30
C GLU A 44 -7.78 3.34 -10.14
N VAL A 45 -7.30 3.57 -8.92
CA VAL A 45 -7.93 3.10 -7.68
C VAL A 45 -8.34 4.31 -6.83
N VAL A 46 -9.60 4.39 -6.43
CA VAL A 46 -10.15 5.44 -5.56
C VAL A 46 -10.22 4.91 -4.12
N PRO A 47 -9.23 5.19 -3.25
CA PRO A 47 -9.29 4.76 -1.86
C PRO A 47 -10.36 5.55 -1.11
N VAL A 48 -11.19 4.86 -0.34
CA VAL A 48 -12.27 5.49 0.44
C VAL A 48 -12.22 5.05 1.90
N ALA A 49 -12.61 5.96 2.81
CA ALA A 49 -12.55 5.71 4.25
C ALA A 49 -13.78 4.97 4.81
N THR A 50 -14.89 4.95 4.07
CA THR A 50 -16.14 4.31 4.50
C THR A 50 -16.82 3.59 3.33
N VAL A 51 -17.63 2.57 3.66
CA VAL A 51 -18.40 1.80 2.66
C VAL A 51 -19.50 2.67 2.06
N GLU A 52 -20.12 3.52 2.87
CA GLU A 52 -21.19 4.43 2.47
C GLU A 52 -20.70 5.42 1.41
N PHE A 53 -19.47 5.92 1.59
CA PHE A 53 -18.83 6.77 0.59
C PHE A 53 -18.49 5.99 -0.68
N ALA A 54 -18.04 4.74 -0.56
CA ALA A 54 -17.78 3.86 -1.71
C ALA A 54 -19.02 3.72 -2.61
N VAL A 55 -20.17 3.42 -2.00
CA VAL A 55 -21.46 3.25 -2.69
C VAL A 55 -21.96 4.58 -3.28
N LYS A 56 -21.77 5.69 -2.56
CA LYS A 56 -22.16 7.01 -3.06
C LYS A 56 -21.37 7.41 -4.31
N VAL A 57 -20.05 7.17 -4.32
CA VAL A 57 -19.19 7.51 -5.46
C VAL A 57 -19.46 6.59 -6.66
N SER A 58 -19.75 5.30 -6.44
CA SER A 58 -20.05 4.38 -7.53
C SER A 58 -21.34 4.73 -8.27
N GLY A 59 -22.38 5.17 -7.56
CA GLY A 59 -23.64 5.60 -8.18
C GLY A 59 -23.52 6.84 -9.07
N GLY A 60 -22.48 7.66 -8.88
CA GLY A 60 -22.21 8.86 -9.69
C GLY A 60 -21.27 8.64 -10.89
N MET A 61 -20.56 7.51 -10.96
CA MET A 61 -19.57 7.22 -12.00
C MET A 61 -20.10 6.19 -13.00
N PHE A 62 -20.39 6.65 -14.22
CA PHE A 62 -21.07 5.95 -15.33
C PHE A 62 -20.71 4.46 -15.57
N GLY A 63 -21.76 3.68 -15.90
CA GLY A 63 -21.82 2.47 -16.72
C GLY A 63 -20.59 1.55 -16.82
N GLY A 64 -20.60 0.41 -16.09
CA GLY A 64 -19.77 -0.78 -16.35
C GLY A 64 -18.24 -0.64 -16.26
N GLN A 65 -17.72 0.58 -16.12
CA GLN A 65 -16.29 0.90 -16.02
C GLN A 65 -15.82 1.14 -14.59
N THR A 66 -16.71 1.00 -13.61
CA THR A 66 -16.41 1.16 -12.18
C THR A 66 -16.66 -0.14 -11.44
N LEU A 67 -15.71 -0.58 -10.63
CA LEU A 67 -15.84 -1.73 -9.73
C LEU A 67 -15.77 -1.25 -8.28
N LEU A 68 -16.66 -1.79 -7.43
CA LEU A 68 -16.50 -1.74 -5.99
C LEU A 68 -15.63 -2.92 -5.55
N GLY A 69 -14.49 -2.63 -4.94
CA GLY A 69 -13.54 -3.62 -4.43
C GLY A 69 -13.23 -3.35 -2.95
N GLY A 70 -12.95 -4.40 -2.18
CA GLY A 70 -12.57 -4.18 -0.78
C GLY A 70 -13.07 -5.21 0.23
N GLU A 71 -12.74 -4.93 1.49
CA GLU A 71 -13.08 -5.81 2.60
C GLU A 71 -13.52 -5.06 3.85
N ARG A 72 -14.26 -5.77 4.71
CA ARG A 72 -14.43 -5.46 6.12
C ARG A 72 -14.14 -6.74 6.91
N GLN A 73 -13.20 -6.68 7.84
CA GLN A 73 -12.78 -7.84 8.66
C GLN A 73 -12.43 -9.07 7.80
N THR A 74 -11.57 -8.88 6.80
CA THR A 74 -11.06 -9.84 5.81
C THR A 74 -12.08 -10.37 4.79
N LYS A 75 -13.37 -10.09 4.97
CA LYS A 75 -14.44 -10.55 4.08
C LYS A 75 -14.81 -9.48 3.06
N LYS A 76 -15.13 -9.91 1.84
CA LYS A 76 -15.68 -9.02 0.80
C LYS A 76 -16.93 -8.33 1.34
N VAL A 77 -17.04 -7.02 1.10
CA VAL A 77 -18.23 -6.25 1.50
C VAL A 77 -19.43 -6.70 0.66
N GLU A 78 -20.60 -6.84 1.29
CA GLU A 78 -21.82 -7.19 0.56
C GLU A 78 -22.12 -6.18 -0.55
N GLY A 79 -22.49 -6.69 -1.73
CA GLY A 79 -22.71 -5.87 -2.92
C GLY A 79 -21.45 -5.41 -3.66
N PHE A 80 -20.25 -5.67 -3.14
CA PHE A 80 -19.00 -5.37 -3.86
C PHE A 80 -18.70 -6.45 -4.90
N ALA A 81 -18.13 -6.03 -6.03
CA ALA A 81 -17.72 -6.93 -7.10
C ALA A 81 -16.54 -7.79 -6.63
N LEU A 82 -15.51 -7.16 -6.05
CA LEU A 82 -14.24 -7.78 -5.66
C LEU A 82 -13.99 -7.65 -4.16
N GLY A 83 -13.27 -8.61 -3.58
CA GLY A 83 -12.75 -8.56 -2.23
C GLY A 83 -11.45 -7.77 -2.12
N ASN A 84 -10.62 -8.14 -1.14
CA ASN A 84 -9.26 -7.62 -0.95
C ASN A 84 -8.20 -8.71 -1.17
N SER A 85 -8.52 -9.79 -1.88
CA SER A 85 -7.49 -10.71 -2.37
C SER A 85 -6.87 -10.10 -3.63
N PRO A 86 -5.53 -9.93 -3.72
CA PRO A 86 -4.89 -9.48 -4.95
C PRO A 86 -5.16 -10.40 -6.15
N LEU A 87 -5.47 -11.68 -5.90
CA LEU A 87 -5.72 -12.69 -6.93
C LEU A 87 -7.07 -12.48 -7.64
N GLU A 88 -7.99 -11.69 -7.07
CA GLU A 88 -9.25 -11.32 -7.71
C GLU A 88 -9.09 -10.23 -8.79
N TYR A 89 -7.93 -9.56 -8.84
CA TYR A 89 -7.69 -8.37 -9.67
C TYR A 89 -6.97 -8.72 -10.98
N LEU A 90 -7.48 -9.75 -11.69
CA LEU A 90 -6.92 -10.22 -12.96
C LEU A 90 -7.11 -9.20 -14.10
N PRO A 91 -6.24 -9.16 -15.13
CA PRO A 91 -6.34 -8.22 -16.24
C PRO A 91 -7.71 -8.18 -16.91
N GLU A 92 -8.31 -9.34 -17.19
CA GLU A 92 -9.63 -9.49 -17.81
C GLU A 92 -10.77 -8.92 -16.93
N VAL A 93 -10.54 -8.79 -15.63
CA VAL A 93 -11.50 -8.23 -14.68
C VAL A 93 -11.32 -6.72 -14.56
N VAL A 94 -10.08 -6.22 -14.42
CA VAL A 94 -9.81 -4.85 -13.97
C VAL A 94 -9.30 -3.90 -15.06
N SER A 95 -8.83 -4.41 -16.20
CA SER A 95 -8.20 -3.57 -17.22
C SER A 95 -9.12 -2.45 -17.71
N GLY A 96 -8.60 -1.22 -17.70
CA GLY A 96 -9.31 0.01 -18.10
C GLY A 96 -10.39 0.49 -17.13
N LYS A 97 -10.65 -0.22 -16.02
CA LYS A 97 -11.70 0.13 -15.05
C LYS A 97 -11.17 0.98 -13.91
N THR A 98 -12.04 1.83 -13.35
CA THR A 98 -11.81 2.51 -12.07
C THR A 98 -12.26 1.59 -10.93
N ILE A 99 -11.45 1.46 -9.89
CA ILE A 99 -11.79 0.63 -8.72
C ILE A 99 -12.00 1.54 -7.52
N ILE A 100 -13.22 1.61 -7.00
CA ILE A 100 -13.50 2.26 -5.73
C ILE A 100 -13.22 1.25 -4.63
N PHE A 101 -12.27 1.58 -3.76
CA PHE A 101 -11.59 0.60 -2.93
C PHE A 101 -11.66 0.95 -1.44
N TYR A 102 -12.35 0.09 -0.68
CA TYR A 102 -12.49 0.23 0.78
C TYR A 102 -11.78 -0.92 1.50
N THR A 103 -10.99 -0.61 2.51
CA THR A 103 -10.49 -1.59 3.48
C THR A 103 -10.58 -1.05 4.89
N THR A 104 -10.46 -1.95 5.86
CA THR A 104 -10.51 -1.63 7.28
C THR A 104 -9.36 -0.72 7.70
N ASN A 105 -8.17 -0.89 7.10
CA ASN A 105 -6.93 -0.20 7.46
C ASN A 105 -6.34 0.61 6.28
N GLY A 106 -5.84 -0.04 5.24
CA GLY A 106 -5.03 0.61 4.19
C GLY A 106 -5.70 1.72 3.41
N SER A 107 -6.97 1.57 2.98
CA SER A 107 -7.66 2.67 2.29
C SER A 107 -7.83 3.89 3.20
N LYS A 108 -8.07 3.67 4.51
CA LYS A 108 -8.12 4.74 5.51
C LYS A 108 -6.75 5.37 5.74
N ALA A 109 -5.67 4.59 5.76
CA ALA A 109 -4.31 5.11 5.88
C ALA A 109 -3.93 5.98 4.68
N ILE A 110 -4.33 5.59 3.46
CA ILE A 110 -4.13 6.40 2.25
C ILE A 110 -4.95 7.70 2.33
N VAL A 111 -6.23 7.62 2.68
CA VAL A 111 -7.08 8.83 2.86
C VAL A 111 -6.54 9.74 3.96
N LYS A 112 -5.99 9.18 5.04
CA LYS A 112 -5.36 9.93 6.13
C LYS A 112 -4.16 10.74 5.64
N ALA A 113 -3.37 10.17 4.74
CA ALA A 113 -2.19 10.82 4.16
C ALA A 113 -2.49 11.67 2.90
N LYS A 114 -3.76 11.90 2.54
CA LYS A 114 -4.12 12.55 1.26
C LYS A 114 -3.55 13.97 1.05
N PHE A 115 -3.12 14.65 2.12
CA PHE A 115 -2.54 15.99 2.05
C PHE A 115 -1.02 16.00 1.87
N SER A 116 -0.37 14.84 1.81
CA SER A 116 1.03 14.73 1.42
C SER A 116 1.29 15.41 0.07
N GLU A 117 2.44 16.05 -0.06
CA GLU A 117 2.92 16.59 -1.34
C GLU A 117 3.12 15.45 -2.35
N ASN A 118 3.72 14.35 -1.89
CA ASN A 118 3.91 13.13 -2.65
C ASN A 118 3.41 11.95 -1.83
N LEU A 119 2.46 11.17 -2.36
CA LEU A 119 1.92 10.00 -1.68
C LEU A 119 2.02 8.77 -2.57
N PHE A 120 2.75 7.77 -2.09
CA PHE A 120 2.98 6.50 -2.78
C PHE A 120 2.44 5.32 -1.97
N VAL A 121 2.19 4.21 -2.66
CA VAL A 121 1.83 2.94 -2.02
C VAL A 121 2.90 1.89 -2.29
N CYS A 122 3.33 1.20 -1.24
CA CYS A 122 4.36 0.16 -1.32
C CYS A 122 3.88 -1.15 -0.67
N SER A 123 4.28 -2.26 -1.26
CA SER A 123 4.22 -3.60 -0.66
C SER A 123 5.51 -4.36 -0.98
N PHE A 124 5.62 -5.62 -0.56
CA PHE A 124 6.74 -6.47 -0.99
C PHE A 124 6.82 -6.58 -2.53
N LEU A 125 5.70 -6.43 -3.24
CA LEU A 125 5.61 -6.63 -4.68
C LEU A 125 6.33 -5.57 -5.51
N ASN A 126 6.53 -4.35 -4.99
CA ASN A 126 7.11 -3.23 -5.75
C ASN A 126 8.22 -2.47 -5.02
N LEU A 127 8.85 -3.09 -4.01
CA LEU A 127 9.90 -2.49 -3.17
C LEU A 127 10.98 -1.77 -3.96
N GLU A 128 11.60 -2.45 -4.94
CA GLU A 128 12.72 -1.89 -5.69
C GLU A 128 12.34 -0.68 -6.54
N ALA A 129 11.14 -0.69 -7.14
CA ALA A 129 10.66 0.43 -7.93
C ALA A 129 10.44 1.67 -7.06
N VAL A 130 9.78 1.48 -5.92
CA VAL A 130 9.53 2.56 -4.95
C VAL A 130 10.85 3.07 -4.35
N ALA A 131 11.79 2.18 -3.99
CA ALA A 131 13.10 2.56 -3.46
C ALA A 131 13.88 3.44 -4.44
N LYS A 132 14.00 3.02 -5.70
CA LYS A 132 14.68 3.78 -6.76
C LYS A 132 14.04 5.15 -6.95
N HIS A 133 12.71 5.21 -6.97
CA HIS A 133 11.99 6.47 -7.11
C HIS A 133 12.23 7.42 -5.94
N LEU A 134 12.17 6.95 -4.69
CA LEU A 134 12.39 7.79 -3.51
C LEU A 134 13.82 8.34 -3.45
N VAL A 135 14.82 7.54 -3.85
CA VAL A 135 16.21 7.99 -3.97
C VAL A 135 16.35 9.08 -5.03
N ASN A 136 15.72 8.91 -6.20
CA ASN A 136 15.74 9.90 -7.26
C ASN A 136 14.99 11.19 -6.89
N LEU A 137 13.88 11.08 -6.15
CA LEU A 137 13.13 12.22 -5.63
C LEU A 137 13.96 13.02 -4.63
N ASN A 138 14.89 12.36 -3.91
CA ASN A 138 15.87 12.94 -2.99
C ASN A 138 15.23 13.91 -1.96
N LYS A 139 14.07 13.53 -1.43
CA LYS A 139 13.35 14.25 -0.37
C LYS A 139 13.32 13.44 0.91
N ASP A 140 13.18 14.13 2.03
CA ASP A 140 12.81 13.49 3.29
C ASP A 140 11.40 12.90 3.17
N PHE A 141 11.19 11.72 3.74
CA PHE A 141 9.90 11.05 3.67
C PHE A 141 9.59 10.24 4.93
N GLU A 142 8.30 9.97 5.11
CA GLU A 142 7.80 9.08 6.16
C GLU A 142 7.09 7.87 5.56
N ILE A 143 7.29 6.72 6.19
CA ILE A 143 6.56 5.50 5.90
C ILE A 143 5.41 5.39 6.90
N LEU A 144 4.18 5.35 6.41
CA LEU A 144 2.99 5.13 7.20
C LEU A 144 2.55 3.66 7.07
N CYS A 145 2.83 2.86 8.10
CA CYS A 145 2.22 1.53 8.22
C CYS A 145 0.74 1.68 8.55
N ALA A 146 -0.13 0.99 7.83
CA ALA A 146 -1.57 1.03 8.06
C ALA A 146 -1.96 0.36 9.38
N GLY A 147 -1.20 -0.67 9.79
CA GLY A 147 -1.48 -1.41 11.01
C GLY A 147 -2.77 -2.24 10.88
N ARG A 148 -3.28 -2.71 12.01
CA ARG A 148 -4.47 -3.56 12.08
C ARG A 148 -5.41 -3.08 13.17
N ASN A 149 -6.57 -2.51 12.80
CA ASN A 149 -7.54 -1.96 13.75
C ASN A 149 -6.88 -1.01 14.77
N ASN A 150 -6.03 -0.12 14.29
CA ASN A 150 -5.20 0.80 15.09
C ASN A 150 -4.04 0.16 15.89
N TYR A 151 -3.90 -1.16 15.88
CA TYR A 151 -2.74 -1.86 16.45
C TYR A 151 -1.59 -1.98 15.45
N TYR A 152 -0.42 -2.32 15.98
CA TYR A 152 0.79 -2.60 15.22
C TYR A 152 0.61 -3.76 14.24
N SER A 153 1.23 -3.65 13.06
CA SER A 153 1.38 -4.74 12.08
C SER A 153 2.86 -5.07 11.89
N MET A 154 3.22 -6.35 12.07
CA MET A 154 4.61 -6.80 11.96
C MET A 154 5.04 -6.86 10.49
N GLU A 155 4.15 -7.35 9.63
CA GLU A 155 4.37 -7.46 8.20
C GLU A 155 4.59 -6.10 7.53
N ASP A 156 3.84 -5.06 7.95
CA ASP A 156 4.03 -3.69 7.45
C ASP A 156 5.40 -3.14 7.85
N SER A 157 5.82 -3.37 9.10
CA SER A 157 7.11 -2.89 9.63
C SER A 157 8.29 -3.63 9.00
N VAL A 158 8.15 -4.93 8.73
CA VAL A 158 9.14 -5.70 7.96
C VAL A 158 9.23 -5.19 6.52
N CYS A 159 8.11 -4.86 5.88
CA CYS A 159 8.10 -4.24 4.55
C CYS A 159 8.75 -2.86 4.55
N ALA A 160 8.45 -2.01 5.53
CA ALA A 160 9.14 -0.73 5.73
C ALA A 160 10.66 -0.93 5.87
N GLY A 161 11.08 -1.90 6.68
CA GLY A 161 12.49 -2.24 6.86
C GLY A 161 13.18 -2.75 5.59
N LYS A 162 12.49 -3.55 4.77
CA LYS A 162 12.99 -3.95 3.44
C LYS A 162 13.11 -2.76 2.48
N LEU A 163 12.11 -1.87 2.44
CA LEU A 163 12.15 -0.66 1.63
C LEU A 163 13.35 0.22 2.01
N ILE A 164 13.54 0.47 3.31
CA ILE A 164 14.69 1.23 3.83
C ILE A 164 15.99 0.53 3.45
N THR A 165 16.05 -0.80 3.57
CA THR A 165 17.25 -1.57 3.19
C THR A 165 17.59 -1.38 1.71
N GLU A 166 16.62 -1.45 0.80
CA GLU A 166 16.85 -1.17 -0.63
C GLU A 166 17.31 0.28 -0.87
N ILE A 167 16.73 1.25 -0.17
CA ILE A 167 17.14 2.66 -0.27
C ILE A 167 18.59 2.84 0.19
N THR A 168 18.97 2.26 1.33
CA THR A 168 20.34 2.39 1.88
C THR A 168 21.43 1.73 1.02
N LYS A 169 21.06 0.78 0.14
CA LYS A 169 21.98 0.24 -0.87
C LYS A 169 22.26 1.23 -2.01
N LEU A 170 21.28 2.09 -2.30
CA LEU A 170 21.34 3.07 -3.39
C LEU A 170 21.83 4.44 -2.91
N ASN A 171 21.61 4.76 -1.63
CA ASN A 171 22.02 5.98 -0.97
C ASN A 171 22.42 5.69 0.48
N ASP A 172 23.73 5.56 0.72
CA ASP A 172 24.31 5.26 2.03
C ASP A 172 24.27 6.44 3.01
N SER A 173 23.98 7.66 2.52
CA SER A 173 23.85 8.87 3.32
C SER A 173 22.46 9.09 3.93
N ALA A 174 21.54 8.12 3.79
CA ALA A 174 20.20 8.22 4.35
C ALA A 174 20.22 8.24 5.90
N GLU A 175 19.61 9.26 6.50
CA GLU A 175 19.48 9.40 7.94
C GLU A 175 18.25 8.66 8.43
N LEU A 176 18.44 7.66 9.30
CA LEU A 176 17.36 6.82 9.82
C LEU A 176 16.95 7.26 11.23
N SER A 177 15.64 7.50 11.44
CA SER A 177 15.08 7.61 12.79
C SER A 177 15.16 6.29 13.55
N ASP A 178 14.86 6.30 14.85
CA ASP A 178 14.88 5.08 15.66
C ASP A 178 13.81 4.08 15.24
N SER A 179 12.63 4.53 14.81
CA SER A 179 11.60 3.66 14.25
C SER A 179 12.05 3.02 12.93
N SER A 180 12.77 3.76 12.09
CA SER A 180 13.38 3.24 10.86
C SER A 180 14.45 2.18 11.15
N LYS A 181 15.34 2.42 12.12
CA LYS A 181 16.35 1.43 12.56
C LYS A 181 15.70 0.17 13.14
N ALA A 182 14.61 0.32 13.90
CA ALA A 182 13.84 -0.80 14.42
C ALA A 182 13.25 -1.65 13.26
N CYS A 183 12.65 -1.02 12.25
CA CYS A 183 12.14 -1.71 11.06
C CYS A 183 13.23 -2.47 10.29
N VAL A 184 14.40 -1.85 10.08
CA VAL A 184 15.55 -2.52 9.45
C VAL A 184 15.98 -3.75 10.26
N SER A 185 16.01 -3.65 11.59
CA SER A 185 16.38 -4.78 12.47
C SER A 185 15.33 -5.90 12.41
N LEU A 186 14.04 -5.57 12.43
CA LEU A 186 12.95 -6.53 12.24
C LEU A 186 13.03 -7.21 10.89
N SER A 187 13.31 -6.47 9.82
CA SER A 187 13.49 -7.00 8.47
C SER A 187 14.66 -7.97 8.37
N LYS A 188 15.80 -7.68 9.01
CA LYS A 188 16.95 -8.60 9.07
C LYS A 188 16.62 -9.93 9.78
N THR A 189 15.78 -9.88 10.81
CA THR A 189 15.42 -11.06 11.61
C THR A 189 14.29 -11.87 10.96
N PHE A 190 13.17 -11.23 10.68
CA PHE A 190 11.93 -11.89 10.22
C PHE A 190 11.77 -11.88 8.70
N GLY A 191 12.44 -10.97 7.99
CA GLY A 191 12.35 -10.83 6.53
C GLY A 191 13.16 -11.85 5.73
N LYS A 192 13.90 -12.78 6.37
CA LYS A 192 14.65 -13.85 5.68
C LYS A 192 13.73 -14.85 4.97
N SER A 193 12.56 -15.10 5.54
CA SER A 193 11.53 -15.95 4.94
C SER A 193 10.19 -15.21 5.05
N THR A 194 9.89 -14.36 4.07
CA THR A 194 8.71 -13.50 4.08
C THR A 194 7.43 -14.31 4.26
N LEU A 195 7.25 -15.39 3.51
CA LEU A 195 6.06 -16.23 3.62
C LEU A 195 5.89 -16.84 5.02
N LYS A 196 6.98 -17.37 5.61
CA LYS A 196 6.94 -17.93 6.96
C LYS A 196 6.56 -16.85 7.98
N MET A 197 7.13 -15.65 7.86
CA MET A 197 6.79 -14.51 8.71
C MET A 197 5.31 -14.16 8.56
N LEU A 198 4.81 -14.00 7.33
CA LEU A 198 3.41 -13.68 7.08
C LEU A 198 2.48 -14.70 7.74
N LYS A 199 2.74 -16.01 7.57
CA LYS A 199 1.94 -17.08 8.20
C LYS A 199 1.97 -17.06 9.74
N ASP A 200 2.99 -16.45 10.36
CA ASP A 200 3.13 -16.40 11.82
C ASP A 200 2.57 -15.11 12.45
N THR A 201 2.40 -14.03 11.66
CA THR A 201 1.78 -12.78 12.13
C THR A 201 0.34 -12.99 12.59
N GLU A 202 -0.15 -12.14 13.50
CA GLU A 202 -1.56 -12.16 13.93
C GLU A 202 -2.52 -12.07 12.75
N HIS A 203 -2.24 -11.16 11.79
CA HIS A 203 -3.14 -10.97 10.66
C HIS A 203 -3.05 -12.11 9.66
N GLY A 204 -1.85 -12.64 9.39
CA GLY A 204 -1.69 -13.79 8.51
C GLY A 204 -2.36 -15.05 9.05
N LYS A 205 -2.34 -15.29 10.37
CA LYS A 205 -3.10 -16.39 10.99
C LYS A 205 -4.61 -16.26 10.73
N ILE A 206 -5.18 -15.06 10.89
CA ILE A 206 -6.59 -14.80 10.55
C ILE A 206 -6.87 -15.05 9.07
N LEU A 207 -5.96 -14.66 8.17
CA LEU A 207 -6.12 -14.93 6.73
C LEU A 207 -6.05 -16.43 6.41
N LEU A 208 -5.17 -17.20 7.07
CA LEU A 208 -5.13 -18.66 6.94
C LEU A 208 -6.44 -19.30 7.39
N GLU A 209 -6.97 -18.91 8.56
CA GLU A 209 -8.25 -19.39 9.09
C GLU A 209 -9.41 -19.11 8.13
N ASN A 210 -9.34 -18.00 7.40
CA ASN A 210 -10.34 -17.61 6.40
C ASN A 210 -10.07 -18.15 4.99
N GLY A 211 -9.08 -19.04 4.81
CA GLY A 211 -8.79 -19.70 3.53
C GLY A 211 -7.99 -18.89 2.52
N PHE A 212 -7.32 -17.81 2.94
CA PHE A 212 -6.52 -16.92 2.08
C PHE A 212 -5.03 -17.28 2.10
N GLU A 213 -4.67 -18.56 2.13
CA GLU A 213 -3.26 -18.99 2.11
C GLU A 213 -2.54 -18.55 0.82
N ASP A 214 -3.23 -18.62 -0.32
CA ASP A 214 -2.67 -18.18 -1.60
C ASP A 214 -2.40 -16.67 -1.66
N ASP A 215 -3.17 -15.87 -0.92
CA ASP A 215 -2.87 -14.44 -0.78
C ASP A 215 -1.57 -14.22 -0.01
N LEU A 216 -1.28 -15.01 1.02
CA LEU A 216 -0.02 -14.92 1.75
C LEU A 216 1.16 -15.33 0.85
N ASN A 217 0.99 -16.42 0.09
CA ASN A 217 1.97 -16.85 -0.91
C ASN A 217 2.24 -15.73 -1.92
N PHE A 218 1.19 -15.13 -2.45
CA PHE A 218 1.27 -14.06 -3.44
C PHE A 218 1.92 -12.79 -2.88
N CYS A 219 1.43 -12.29 -1.74
CA CYS A 219 1.94 -11.07 -1.10
C CYS A 219 3.39 -11.24 -0.61
N SER A 220 3.87 -12.46 -0.39
CA SER A 220 5.25 -12.71 0.04
C SER A 220 6.30 -12.52 -1.05
N LYS A 221 5.89 -12.41 -2.32
CA LYS A 221 6.80 -12.24 -3.45
C LYS A 221 7.51 -10.89 -3.36
N ASN A 222 8.81 -10.88 -3.73
CA ASN A 222 9.67 -9.72 -3.60
C ASN A 222 9.87 -9.05 -4.97
N SER A 223 9.52 -7.76 -5.08
CA SER A 223 9.74 -6.90 -6.25
C SER A 223 9.27 -7.51 -7.59
N SER A 224 8.15 -8.25 -7.60
CA SER A 224 7.61 -8.85 -8.82
C SER A 224 7.01 -7.84 -9.81
N TYR A 225 6.72 -6.62 -9.35
CA TYR A 225 6.15 -5.55 -10.15
C TYR A 225 7.03 -4.30 -10.09
N ASN A 226 7.17 -3.62 -11.23
CA ASN A 226 8.01 -2.42 -11.38
C ASN A 226 7.21 -1.11 -11.38
N ILE A 227 5.91 -1.15 -11.06
CA ILE A 227 5.05 0.02 -11.01
C ILE A 227 5.10 0.73 -9.66
N ILE A 228 4.76 2.02 -9.67
CA ILE A 228 4.68 2.85 -8.48
C ILE A 228 3.28 3.48 -8.43
N PRO A 229 2.38 3.02 -7.56
CA PRO A 229 1.13 3.72 -7.32
C PRO A 229 1.40 5.09 -6.69
N TYR A 230 0.92 6.16 -7.33
CA TYR A 230 1.01 7.55 -6.89
C TYR A 230 -0.39 8.14 -6.74
N PHE A 231 -0.63 8.84 -5.64
CA PHE A 231 -1.92 9.45 -5.33
C PHE A 231 -1.96 10.89 -5.84
N SER A 232 -2.94 11.19 -6.69
CA SER A 232 -3.21 12.52 -7.22
C SER A 232 -4.69 12.69 -7.49
N ALA A 233 -5.25 13.87 -7.20
CA ALA A 233 -6.66 14.17 -7.43
C ALA A 233 -7.64 13.12 -6.84
N ASN A 234 -7.38 12.65 -5.61
CA ASN A 234 -8.15 11.64 -4.88
C ASN A 234 -8.10 10.21 -5.45
N VAL A 235 -7.19 9.92 -6.38
CA VAL A 235 -7.05 8.58 -6.99
C VAL A 235 -5.60 8.14 -7.02
N LEU A 236 -5.37 6.83 -7.00
CA LEU A 236 -4.08 6.20 -7.23
C LEU A 236 -3.97 5.79 -8.70
N LYS A 237 -2.86 6.19 -9.33
CA LYS A 237 -2.49 5.81 -10.71
C LYS A 237 -1.08 5.26 -10.74
N VAL A 238 -0.72 4.55 -11.80
CA VAL A 238 0.68 4.23 -12.06
C VAL A 238 1.43 5.51 -12.39
N LEU A 239 2.51 5.80 -11.66
CA LEU A 239 3.43 6.88 -11.98
C LEU A 239 4.08 6.60 -13.34
N SER A 240 3.77 7.41 -14.36
CA SER A 240 4.41 7.31 -15.66
C SER A 240 5.83 7.87 -15.59
N ASN A 241 6.81 7.14 -16.13
CA ASN A 241 8.12 7.68 -16.43
C ASN A 241 7.99 8.59 -17.66
N SER A 242 7.47 9.79 -17.46
CA SER A 242 7.46 10.84 -18.48
C SER A 242 7.77 12.17 -17.83
N GLU A 243 8.86 12.75 -18.31
CA GLU A 243 9.27 14.16 -18.35
C GLU A 243 8.12 15.20 -18.33
N ASP A 244 7.37 15.32 -17.24
CA ASP A 244 6.48 16.47 -16.98
C ASP A 244 7.00 17.30 -15.78
N VAL A 245 8.32 17.31 -15.59
CA VAL A 245 9.02 18.46 -14.99
C VAL A 245 9.23 19.46 -16.13
N ASN A 246 8.19 20.21 -16.48
CA ASN A 246 8.19 21.52 -17.15
C ASN A 246 6.86 21.74 -17.89
N LYS A 247 5.81 22.11 -17.16
CA LYS A 247 4.79 23.04 -17.64
C LYS A 247 4.39 23.99 -16.52
#